data_AF-A0A263D9Y7-F1
#
_entry.id   AF-A0A263D9Y7-F1
#
_cell.length_a   1.000
_cell.length_b   1.000
_cell.length_c   1.000
_cell.angle_alpha   90.00
_cell.angle_beta   90.00
_cell.angle_gamma   90.00
#
_symmetry.space_group_name_H-M   'P 1'
#
loop_
_entity.id
_entity.type
_entity.pdbx_description
1 polymer ?
#
loop_
_entity_poly.entity_id
_entity_poly.type
_entity_poly.pdbx_seq_one_letter_code
_entity_poly.pdbx_strand_id
1 'polypeptide(L)'
;MVAVDKPCALGRFAPDEVGLALRQSRMTAKAKLGRAVQLAHVLPETLKVWKAGRLDERRVAAICDAAHYLPEATARAVQQRVLPRAPEQTLAQVKAAVKRAVQHVDPEGSHARHRAAHRERRVVLKPEEEGMASLWTSMSATDAQACFGALTLLAKGLGRH
;
A
#
# COMPACT_ATOMS: atom_id res chain seq x y z
N MET A 1 5.87 -12.22 3.69
CA MET A 1 4.93 -13.26 4.12
C MET A 1 3.58 -12.90 3.55
N VAL A 2 2.94 -13.86 2.90
CA VAL A 2 1.66 -13.70 2.18
C VAL A 2 0.66 -13.03 3.10
N ALA A 3 -0.01 -11.98 2.59
CA ALA A 3 -1.13 -11.35 3.26
C ALA A 3 -2.06 -12.45 3.77
N VAL A 4 -2.25 -12.50 5.10
CA VAL A 4 -3.20 -13.38 5.78
C VAL A 4 -4.46 -13.48 4.94
N ASP A 5 -4.70 -14.69 4.41
CA ASP A 5 -5.93 -15.20 3.82
C ASP A 5 -6.87 -14.15 3.21
N LYS A 6 -6.34 -13.33 2.29
CA LYS A 6 -7.19 -12.47 1.46
C LYS A 6 -7.52 -13.21 0.17
N PRO A 7 -8.79 -13.32 -0.22
CA PRO A 7 -9.18 -13.79 -1.55
C PRO A 7 -8.85 -12.72 -2.61
N CYS A 8 -7.59 -12.27 -2.67
CA CYS A 8 -7.06 -11.45 -3.74
C CYS A 8 -6.38 -12.32 -4.81
N ALA A 9 -6.95 -13.49 -5.10
CA ALA A 9 -6.47 -14.38 -6.13
C ALA A 9 -6.84 -13.79 -7.51
N LEU A 10 -5.92 -13.02 -8.08
CA LEU A 10 -5.97 -12.64 -9.48
C LEU A 10 -5.49 -13.82 -10.33
N GLY A 11 -6.16 -14.07 -11.46
CA GLY A 11 -5.65 -15.00 -12.46
C GLY A 11 -4.22 -14.61 -12.87
N ARG A 12 -3.34 -15.61 -13.05
CA ARG A 12 -1.90 -15.41 -13.31
C ARG A 12 -1.63 -14.44 -14.47
N PHE A 13 -2.46 -14.51 -15.52
CA PHE A 13 -2.34 -13.72 -16.74
C PHE A 13 -3.25 -12.49 -16.77
N ALA A 14 -4.17 -12.33 -15.80
CA ALA A 14 -5.12 -11.22 -15.79
C ALA A 14 -4.42 -9.84 -15.84
N PRO A 15 -3.29 -9.58 -15.14
CA PRO A 15 -2.57 -8.31 -15.29
C PRO A 15 -1.98 -8.06 -16.68
N ASP A 16 -1.62 -9.11 -17.42
CA ASP A 16 -1.07 -8.98 -18.78
C ASP A 16 -2.18 -8.66 -19.76
N GLU A 17 -3.28 -9.42 -19.71
CA GLU A 17 -4.45 -9.23 -20.58
C GLU A 17 -5.06 -7.84 -20.38
N VAL A 18 -5.25 -7.42 -19.12
CA VAL A 18 -5.78 -6.09 -18.79
C VAL A 18 -4.79 -4.98 -19.14
N GLY A 19 -3.49 -5.21 -18.93
CA GLY A 19 -2.45 -4.27 -19.33
C GLY A 19 -2.46 -4.02 -20.84
N LEU A 20 -2.52 -5.09 -21.62
CA LEU A 20 -2.60 -5.02 -23.08
C LEU A 20 -3.88 -4.30 -23.54
N ALA A 21 -5.04 -4.69 -23.01
CA ALA A 21 -6.32 -4.11 -23.38
C ALA A 21 -6.42 -2.61 -23.05
N LEU A 22 -5.87 -2.18 -21.92
CA LEU A 22 -5.91 -0.78 -21.46
C LEU A 22 -4.72 0.06 -21.91
N ARG A 23 -3.76 -0.52 -22.65
CA ARG A 23 -2.47 0.12 -23.01
C ARG A 23 -1.72 0.63 -21.78
N GLN A 24 -1.68 -0.19 -20.73
CA GLN A 24 -1.01 0.09 -19.46
C GLN A 24 0.06 -0.97 -19.18
N SER A 25 1.12 -0.59 -18.46
CA SER A 25 2.13 -1.56 -18.02
C SER A 25 1.50 -2.66 -17.16
N ARG A 26 2.07 -3.87 -17.21
CA ARG A 26 1.66 -5.01 -16.37
C ARG A 26 1.56 -4.62 -14.89
N MET A 27 2.49 -3.82 -14.40
CA MET A 27 2.53 -3.39 -13.00
C MET A 27 1.38 -2.46 -12.64
N THR A 28 1.05 -1.51 -13.52
CA THR A 28 -0.12 -0.62 -13.34
C THR A 28 -1.42 -1.42 -13.37
N ALA A 29 -1.57 -2.34 -14.32
CA ALA A 29 -2.73 -3.22 -14.42
C ALA A 29 -2.87 -4.10 -13.18
N LYS A 30 -1.77 -4.71 -12.69
CA LYS A 30 -1.76 -5.49 -11.45
C LYS A 30 -2.21 -4.68 -10.24
N ALA A 31 -1.74 -3.44 -10.10
CA ALA A 31 -2.13 -2.57 -9.00
C ALA A 31 -3.63 -2.21 -9.07
N LYS A 32 -4.15 -1.87 -10.26
CA LYS A 32 -5.58 -1.61 -10.48
C LYS A 32 -6.44 -2.82 -10.17
N LEU A 33 -6.06 -3.99 -10.67
CA LEU A 33 -6.74 -5.26 -10.41
C LEU A 33 -6.73 -5.62 -8.93
N GLY A 34 -5.58 -5.49 -8.26
CA GLY A 34 -5.48 -5.74 -6.81
C GLY A 34 -6.40 -4.84 -6.00
N ARG A 35 -6.48 -3.55 -6.37
CA ARG A 35 -7.40 -2.60 -5.74
C ARG A 35 -8.86 -2.94 -6.03
N ALA A 36 -9.19 -3.33 -7.26
CA ALA A 36 -10.53 -3.73 -7.65
C ALA A 36 -11.01 -4.96 -6.86
N VAL A 37 -10.17 -5.98 -6.73
CA VAL A 37 -10.48 -7.20 -5.95
C VAL A 37 -10.58 -6.88 -4.46
N GLN A 38 -9.69 -6.06 -3.91
CA GLN A 38 -9.79 -5.60 -2.53
C GLN A 38 -11.12 -4.85 -2.27
N LEU A 39 -11.53 -3.97 -3.17
CA LEU A 39 -12.78 -3.24 -3.07
C LEU A 39 -14.01 -4.16 -3.19
N ALA A 40 -13.98 -5.10 -4.13
CA ALA A 40 -15.09 -6.02 -4.36
C ALA A 40 -15.29 -7.00 -3.20
N HIS A 41 -14.19 -7.59 -2.69
CA HIS A 41 -14.28 -8.66 -1.71
C HIS A 41 -14.12 -8.16 -0.28
N VAL A 42 -13.16 -7.28 0.01
CA VAL A 42 -12.82 -6.89 1.39
C VAL A 42 -13.53 -5.60 1.82
N LEU A 43 -13.65 -4.62 0.93
CA LEU A 43 -14.17 -3.28 1.23
C LEU A 43 -15.42 -2.90 0.42
N PRO A 44 -16.48 -3.75 0.40
CA PRO A 44 -17.62 -3.55 -0.48
C PRO A 44 -18.40 -2.27 -0.20
N GLU A 45 -18.43 -1.80 1.06
CA GLU A 45 -19.10 -0.54 1.39
C GLU A 45 -18.32 0.67 0.84
N THR A 46 -16.98 0.59 0.84
CA THR A 46 -16.15 1.62 0.17
C THR A 46 -16.42 1.64 -1.33
N LEU A 47 -16.56 0.46 -1.96
CA LEU A 47 -16.91 0.37 -3.38
C LEU A 47 -18.29 0.97 -3.68
N LYS A 48 -19.30 0.73 -2.84
CA LYS A 48 -20.64 1.30 -3.00
C LYS A 48 -20.61 2.83 -2.96
N VAL A 49 -19.93 3.41 -1.96
CA VAL A 49 -19.82 4.88 -1.82
C VAL A 49 -19.04 5.49 -2.99
N TRP A 50 -18.00 4.80 -3.49
CA TRP A 50 -17.27 5.24 -4.67
C TRP A 50 -18.13 5.22 -5.93
N LYS A 51 -18.87 4.13 -6.19
CA LYS A 51 -19.80 4.02 -7.32
C LYS A 51 -20.90 5.08 -7.28
N ALA A 52 -21.32 5.50 -6.08
CA ALA A 52 -22.27 6.59 -5.89
C ALA A 52 -21.66 8.00 -6.11
N GLY A 53 -20.38 8.11 -6.48
CA GLY A 53 -19.70 9.40 -6.70
C GLY A 53 -19.43 10.21 -5.44
N ARG A 54 -19.60 9.61 -4.25
CA ARG A 54 -19.43 10.29 -2.95
C ARG A 54 -17.99 10.31 -2.46
N LEU A 55 -17.11 9.53 -3.08
CA LEU A 55 -15.67 9.52 -2.85
C LEU A 55 -14.92 9.62 -4.18
N ASP A 56 -13.80 10.33 -4.18
CA ASP A 56 -12.87 10.34 -5.31
C ASP A 56 -11.87 9.17 -5.23
N GLU A 57 -11.19 8.88 -6.34
CA GLU A 57 -10.22 7.79 -6.45
C GLU A 57 -9.08 7.92 -5.41
N ARG A 58 -8.64 9.14 -5.08
CA ARG A 58 -7.54 9.35 -4.12
C ARG A 58 -7.93 8.98 -2.70
N ARG A 59 -9.16 9.30 -2.29
CA ARG A 59 -9.70 8.93 -0.96
C ARG A 59 -9.94 7.43 -0.87
N VAL A 60 -10.48 6.83 -1.93
CA VAL A 60 -10.65 5.38 -2.03
C VAL A 60 -9.29 4.67 -1.95
N ALA A 61 -8.29 5.20 -2.65
CA ALA A 61 -6.94 4.66 -2.61
C ALA A 61 -6.37 4.70 -1.18
N ALA A 62 -6.51 5.82 -0.48
CA ALA A 62 -6.06 5.94 0.91
C ALA A 62 -6.69 4.91 1.86
N ILE A 63 -7.98 4.61 1.70
CA ILE A 63 -8.67 3.58 2.49
C ILE A 63 -8.13 2.19 2.15
N CYS A 64 -7.99 1.88 0.86
CA CYS A 64 -7.46 0.59 0.40
C CYS A 64 -6.02 0.35 0.88
N ASP A 65 -5.16 1.36 0.78
CA ASP A 65 -3.74 1.25 1.11
C ASP A 65 -3.56 0.95 2.61
N ALA A 66 -4.34 1.60 3.47
CA ALA A 66 -4.32 1.32 4.90
C ALA A 66 -4.88 -0.06 5.26
N ALA A 67 -5.92 -0.50 4.55
CA ALA A 67 -6.52 -1.80 4.74
C ALA A 67 -5.68 -2.95 4.14
N HIS A 68 -4.66 -2.65 3.32
CA HIS A 68 -3.92 -3.65 2.55
C HIS A 68 -3.27 -4.71 3.45
N TYR A 69 -2.66 -4.29 4.55
CA TYR A 69 -1.93 -5.16 5.48
C TYR A 69 -2.76 -5.64 6.68
N LEU A 70 -4.05 -5.35 6.69
CA LEU A 70 -4.95 -5.75 7.77
C LEU A 70 -5.66 -7.07 7.43
N PRO A 71 -5.90 -7.94 8.43
CA PRO A 71 -6.85 -9.04 8.30
C PRO A 71 -8.21 -8.53 7.81
N GLU A 72 -8.96 -9.38 7.11
CA GLU A 72 -10.19 -8.95 6.45
C GLU A 72 -11.22 -8.36 7.42
N ALA A 73 -11.42 -8.99 8.58
CA ALA A 73 -12.31 -8.50 9.62
C ALA A 73 -11.89 -7.11 10.13
N THR A 74 -10.60 -6.91 10.38
CA THR A 74 -10.03 -5.62 10.81
C THR A 74 -10.19 -4.55 9.74
N ALA A 75 -9.92 -4.88 8.47
CA ALA A 75 -10.11 -3.98 7.34
C ALA A 75 -11.58 -3.54 7.21
N ARG A 76 -12.52 -4.47 7.40
CA ARG A 76 -13.96 -4.19 7.40
C ARG A 76 -14.39 -3.29 8.55
N ALA A 77 -13.85 -3.49 9.75
CA ALA A 77 -14.12 -2.61 10.88
C ALA A 77 -13.54 -1.19 10.66
N VAL A 78 -12.38 -1.07 10.01
CA VAL A 78 -11.80 0.23 9.64
C VAL A 78 -12.69 0.99 8.66
N GLN A 79 -13.19 0.36 7.58
CA GLN A 79 -14.11 1.06 6.66
C GLN A 79 -15.39 1.52 7.35
N GLN A 80 -15.99 0.70 8.23
CA GLN A 80 -17.23 1.04 8.92
C GLN A 80 -17.07 2.28 9.80
N ARG A 81 -15.87 2.49 10.36
CA ARG A 81 -15.57 3.64 11.21
C ARG A 81 -15.28 4.91 10.41
N VAL A 82 -14.75 4.78 9.19
CA VAL A 82 -14.29 5.91 8.36
C VAL A 82 -15.38 6.41 7.42
N LEU A 83 -16.14 5.50 6.79
CA LEU A 83 -17.09 5.83 5.73
C LEU A 83 -18.19 6.83 6.12
N PRO A 84 -18.73 6.85 7.36
CA PRO A 84 -19.78 7.81 7.72
C PRO A 84 -19.36 9.29 7.54
N ARG A 85 -18.07 9.60 7.67
CA ARG A 85 -17.54 10.98 7.55
C ARG A 85 -16.66 11.20 6.33
N ALA A 86 -16.16 10.15 5.70
CA ALA A 86 -15.21 10.26 4.59
C ALA A 86 -15.68 11.10 3.38
N PRO A 87 -16.97 11.08 2.97
CA PRO A 87 -17.44 11.91 1.85
C PRO A 87 -17.28 13.41 2.06
N GLU A 88 -17.38 13.87 3.30
CA GLU A 88 -17.30 15.29 3.68
C GLU A 88 -15.87 15.73 4.03
N GLN A 89 -14.93 14.79 4.03
CA GLN A 89 -13.55 15.02 4.44
C GLN A 89 -12.62 15.23 3.25
N THR A 90 -11.63 16.08 3.46
CA THR A 90 -10.49 16.21 2.54
C THR A 90 -9.64 14.93 2.56
N LEU A 91 -8.82 14.73 1.53
CA LEU A 91 -7.90 13.59 1.46
C LEU A 91 -7.00 13.46 2.71
N ALA A 92 -6.50 14.59 3.22
CA ALA A 92 -5.66 14.60 4.42
C ALA A 92 -6.44 14.15 5.66
N GLN A 93 -7.68 14.62 5.81
CA GLN A 93 -8.57 14.22 6.90
C GLN A 93 -8.94 12.73 6.81
N VAL A 94 -9.21 12.20 5.61
CA VAL A 94 -9.44 10.76 5.40
C VAL A 94 -8.21 9.95 5.81
N LYS A 95 -7.01 10.33 5.36
CA LYS A 95 -5.76 9.66 5.78
C LYS A 95 -5.61 9.65 7.31
N ALA A 96 -5.88 10.77 7.96
CA ALA A 96 -5.81 10.87 9.42
C ALA A 96 -6.92 10.06 10.13
N ALA A 97 -8.14 10.02 9.58
CA ALA A 97 -9.26 9.25 10.10
C ALA A 97 -8.99 7.75 9.99
N VAL A 98 -8.48 7.30 8.84
CA VAL A 98 -8.10 5.91 8.59
C VAL A 98 -6.98 5.49 9.54
N LYS A 99 -5.92 6.30 9.70
CA LYS A 99 -4.83 6.01 10.65
C LYS A 99 -5.35 5.81 12.07
N ARG A 100 -6.24 6.70 12.54
CA ARG A 100 -6.87 6.59 13.87
C ARG A 100 -7.78 5.37 13.98
N ALA A 101 -8.53 5.05 12.92
CA ALA A 101 -9.39 3.87 12.90
C ALA A 101 -8.58 2.58 12.99
N VAL A 102 -7.45 2.49 12.26
CA VAL A 102 -6.53 1.34 12.37
C VAL A 102 -5.98 1.20 13.78
N GLN A 103 -5.50 2.29 14.39
CA GLN A 103 -4.98 2.27 15.76
C GLN A 103 -6.03 1.83 16.79
N HIS A 104 -7.29 2.21 16.56
CA HIS A 104 -8.39 1.87 17.47
C HIS A 104 -8.85 0.41 17.33
N VAL A 105 -8.97 -0.07 16.10
CA VAL A 105 -9.46 -1.43 15.81
C VAL A 105 -8.35 -2.46 16.02
N ASP A 106 -7.09 -2.06 15.89
CA ASP A 106 -5.95 -2.95 16.02
C ASP A 106 -4.77 -2.31 16.78
N PRO A 107 -4.91 -2.15 18.12
CA PRO A 107 -3.87 -1.56 18.97
C PRO A 107 -2.59 -2.42 18.99
N GLU A 108 -2.73 -3.73 19.12
CA GLU A 108 -1.63 -4.69 19.27
C GLU A 108 -0.98 -5.11 17.94
N GLY A 109 -1.73 -5.12 16.84
CA GLY A 109 -1.22 -5.52 15.54
C GLY A 109 -0.22 -4.53 14.94
N SER A 110 -0.17 -3.28 15.41
CA SER A 110 0.90 -2.34 15.06
C SER A 110 2.27 -2.87 15.49
N HIS A 111 2.38 -3.41 16.71
CA HIS A 111 3.62 -3.98 17.23
C HIS A 111 3.95 -5.32 16.57
N ALA A 112 2.96 -6.19 16.34
CA ALA A 112 3.17 -7.46 15.65
C ALA A 112 3.59 -7.26 14.17
N ARG A 113 3.02 -6.29 13.46
CA ARG A 113 3.43 -5.92 12.09
C ARG A 113 4.81 -5.27 12.04
N HIS A 114 5.17 -4.45 13.03
CA HIS A 114 6.53 -3.93 13.13
C HIS A 114 7.55 -5.07 13.28
N ARG A 115 7.26 -6.06 14.13
CA ARG A 115 8.09 -7.27 14.29
C ARG A 115 8.13 -8.15 13.02
N ALA A 116 7.01 -8.26 12.29
CA ALA A 116 6.95 -9.00 11.03
C ALA A 116 7.72 -8.27 9.90
N ALA A 117 7.57 -6.95 9.76
CA ALA A 117 8.33 -6.13 8.81
C ALA A 117 9.85 -6.17 9.10
N HIS A 118 10.23 -6.24 10.37
CA HIS A 118 11.61 -6.46 10.79
C HIS A 118 12.16 -7.85 10.38
N ARG A 119 11.30 -8.86 10.19
CA ARG A 119 11.70 -10.19 9.66
C ARG A 119 11.71 -10.23 8.13
N GLU A 120 11.00 -9.32 7.46
CA GLU A 120 10.91 -9.22 5.99
C GLU A 120 11.88 -8.20 5.39
N ARG A 121 13.05 -8.02 6.00
CA ARG A 121 14.08 -7.12 5.48
C ARG A 121 14.38 -7.49 4.03
N ARG A 122 14.22 -6.52 3.13
CA ARG A 122 14.51 -6.73 1.70
C ARG A 122 15.09 -5.48 1.08
N VAL A 123 15.95 -5.71 0.10
CA VAL A 123 16.56 -4.69 -0.75
C VAL A 123 16.10 -4.96 -2.18
N VAL A 124 15.64 -3.94 -2.87
CA VAL A 124 15.16 -4.00 -4.24
C VAL A 124 15.92 -2.97 -5.05
N LEU A 125 16.60 -3.42 -6.09
CA LEU A 125 17.23 -2.54 -7.08
C LEU A 125 16.28 -2.42 -8.27
N LYS A 126 15.93 -1.18 -8.64
CA LYS A 126 15.08 -0.87 -9.78
C LYS A 126 15.89 -0.06 -10.78
N PRO A 127 16.11 -0.57 -12.01
CA PRO A 127 16.71 0.22 -13.08
C PRO A 127 15.87 1.48 -13.39
N GLU A 128 16.55 2.59 -13.68
CA GLU A 128 15.98 3.87 -14.12
C GLU A 128 16.58 4.27 -15.48
N GLU A 129 16.15 5.42 -15.99
CA GLU A 129 16.65 5.97 -17.24
C GLU A 129 18.12 6.45 -17.10
N GLU A 130 18.79 6.66 -18.24
CA GLU A 130 20.17 7.20 -18.29
C GLU A 130 21.23 6.35 -17.56
N GLY A 131 21.02 5.04 -17.44
CA GLY A 131 21.96 4.12 -16.77
C GLY A 131 21.95 4.23 -15.24
N MET A 132 20.97 4.94 -14.68
CA MET A 132 20.77 5.08 -13.24
C MET A 132 19.94 3.93 -12.68
N ALA A 133 19.96 3.74 -11.36
CA ALA A 133 19.10 2.78 -10.67
C ALA A 133 18.71 3.29 -9.29
N SER A 134 17.46 3.06 -8.91
CA SER A 134 16.94 3.31 -7.57
C SER A 134 17.12 2.09 -6.68
N LEU A 135 17.65 2.30 -5.47
CA LEU A 135 17.74 1.29 -4.43
C LEU A 135 16.68 1.54 -3.36
N TRP A 136 15.70 0.64 -3.23
CA TRP A 136 14.69 0.70 -2.19
C TRP A 136 14.89 -0.41 -1.17
N THR A 137 14.76 -0.09 0.12
CA THR A 137 14.94 -1.07 1.19
C THR A 137 13.83 -0.97 2.23
N SER A 138 13.51 -2.09 2.86
CA SER A 138 12.65 -2.16 4.04
C SER A 138 13.41 -2.84 5.16
N MET A 139 13.52 -2.18 6.31
CA MET A 139 14.23 -2.65 7.49
C MET A 139 13.75 -1.89 8.74
N SER A 140 14.32 -2.19 9.90
CA SER A 140 14.04 -1.42 11.12
C SER A 140 14.46 0.05 10.94
N ALA A 141 13.84 0.97 11.68
CA ALA A 141 14.18 2.40 11.57
C ALA A 141 15.66 2.64 11.89
N THR A 142 16.19 1.94 12.91
CA THR A 142 17.60 1.98 13.30
C THR A 142 18.52 1.49 12.18
N ASP A 143 18.20 0.35 11.57
CA ASP A 143 19.00 -0.20 10.47
C ASP A 143 18.95 0.74 9.24
N ALA A 144 17.78 1.32 8.94
CA ALA A 144 17.61 2.24 7.83
C ALA A 144 18.48 3.50 7.98
N GLN A 145 18.60 4.02 9.20
CA GLN A 145 19.49 5.14 9.52
C GLN A 145 20.97 4.78 9.33
N ALA A 146 21.38 3.58 9.76
CA ALA A 146 22.74 3.10 9.55
C ALA A 146 23.06 2.92 8.06
N CYS A 147 22.17 2.27 7.30
CA CYS A 147 22.32 2.10 5.85
C CYS A 147 22.35 3.44 5.12
N PHE A 148 21.48 4.39 5.48
CA PHE A 148 21.48 5.72 4.88
C PHE A 148 22.82 6.44 5.08
N GLY A 149 23.38 6.39 6.30
CA GLY A 149 24.70 6.96 6.59
C GLY A 149 25.81 6.35 5.74
N ALA A 150 25.86 5.02 5.65
CA ALA A 150 26.85 4.31 4.84
C ALA A 150 26.73 4.63 3.33
N LEU A 151 25.50 4.60 2.79
CA LEU A 151 25.23 4.95 1.38
C LEU A 151 25.58 6.40 1.07
N THR A 152 25.31 7.34 2.00
CA THR A 152 25.66 8.76 1.83
C THR A 152 27.17 8.97 1.75
N LEU A 153 27.95 8.24 2.55
CA LEU A 153 29.42 8.31 2.48
C LEU A 153 29.94 7.77 1.15
N LEU A 154 29.42 6.63 0.69
CA LEU A 154 29.79 6.04 -0.60
C LEU A 154 29.44 6.97 -1.77
N ALA A 155 28.22 7.52 -1.78
CA ALA A 155 27.78 8.47 -2.81
C ALA A 155 28.67 9.71 -2.88
N LYS A 156 29.08 10.28 -1.73
CA LYS A 156 30.01 11.42 -1.70
C LYS A 156 31.41 11.06 -2.21
N GLY A 157 31.83 9.80 -2.08
CA GLY A 157 33.11 9.31 -2.62
C GLY A 157 33.11 9.15 -4.13
N LEU A 158 31.97 8.79 -4.72
CA LEU A 158 31.82 8.56 -6.17
C LEU A 158 31.83 9.85 -7.01
N GLY A 159 31.60 11.01 -6.39
CA GLY A 159 31.68 12.34 -7.03
C GLY A 159 33.07 12.98 -7.01
N ARG A 160 34.12 12.27 -6.57
CA ARG A 160 35.51 12.74 -6.60
C ARG A 160 36.27 12.12 -7.77
N HIS A 161 35.92 12.53 -8.99
CA HIS A 161 36.74 12.35 -10.19
C HIS A 161 36.70 13.65 -11.00
#